data_AF-A0A1M6V982-F1
#
_entry.id   AF-A0A1M6V982-F1
#
_cell.length_a   1.000
_cell.length_b   1.000
_cell.length_c   1.000
_cell.angle_alpha   90.00
_cell.angle_beta   90.00
_cell.angle_gamma   90.00
#
_symmetry.space_group_name_H-M   'P 1'
#
loop_
_entity.id
_entity.type
_entity.pdbx_description
1 polymer ?
#
loop_
_entity_poly.entity_id
_entity_poly.type
_entity_poly.pdbx_seq_one_letter_code
_entity_poly.pdbx_strand_id
1 'polypeptide(L)'
;MDTMGRHVIAELWGCSAEKLNDVQAIERLMVNAALEAGAEVREVAFHKFAPQGVSGVVIISESHLTIHSFPEHGYASIDVYTCGDRIDPNVACDYITRFLGAKRLESIEVPRGVGPIQLSEVRTRAIS
;
A
#
# COMPACT_ATOMS: atom_id res chain seq x y z
N MET A 1 10.18 17.94 -15.41
CA MET A 1 9.60 16.89 -14.57
C MET A 1 8.78 16.01 -15.48
N ASP A 2 9.09 14.72 -15.49
CA ASP A 2 8.23 13.73 -16.11
C ASP A 2 6.99 13.56 -15.22
N THR A 3 5.81 13.54 -15.82
CA THR A 3 4.54 13.37 -15.09
C THR A 3 4.19 11.89 -14.88
N MET A 4 4.97 10.98 -15.46
CA MET A 4 4.72 9.55 -15.39
C MET A 4 4.83 9.03 -13.95
N GLY A 5 3.81 8.28 -13.55
CA GLY A 5 3.85 7.48 -12.32
C GLY A 5 3.02 6.22 -12.44
N ARG A 6 3.22 5.31 -11.49
CA ARG A 6 2.56 4.01 -11.41
C ARG A 6 1.87 3.88 -10.07
N HIS A 7 0.57 3.64 -10.10
CA HIS A 7 -0.27 3.61 -8.91
C HIS A 7 -0.93 2.24 -8.77
N VAL A 8 -0.46 1.46 -7.80
CA VAL A 8 -1.09 0.18 -7.43
C VAL A 8 -2.15 0.45 -6.37
N ILE A 9 -3.38 0.06 -6.66
CA ILE A 9 -4.50 0.07 -5.71
C ILE A 9 -4.79 -1.39 -5.39
N ALA A 10 -4.77 -1.74 -4.11
CA ALA A 10 -4.81 -3.14 -3.67
C ALA A 10 -5.72 -3.39 -2.47
N GLU A 11 -6.44 -4.51 -2.56
CA GLU A 11 -7.33 -5.08 -1.55
C GLU A 11 -6.68 -6.32 -0.95
N LEU A 12 -6.43 -6.31 0.35
CA LEU A 12 -5.79 -7.40 1.08
C LEU A 12 -6.79 -8.06 2.03
N TRP A 13 -7.04 -9.35 1.83
CA TRP A 13 -8.02 -10.13 2.58
C TRP A 13 -7.37 -11.24 3.40
N GLY A 14 -7.97 -11.58 4.54
CA GLY A 14 -7.49 -12.65 5.42
C GLY A 14 -6.21 -12.28 6.19
N CYS A 15 -5.99 -10.98 6.40
CA CYS A 15 -4.87 -10.46 7.18
C CYS A 15 -4.98 -10.79 8.67
N SER A 16 -3.85 -10.74 9.38
CA SER A 16 -3.82 -10.84 10.84
C SER A 16 -4.49 -9.64 11.50
N ALA A 17 -5.61 -9.88 12.19
CA ALA A 17 -6.34 -8.83 12.92
C ALA A 17 -5.47 -8.13 13.99
N GLU A 18 -4.56 -8.86 14.63
CA GLU A 18 -3.60 -8.30 15.59
C GLU A 18 -2.70 -7.25 14.91
N LYS A 19 -2.09 -7.60 13.78
CA LYS A 19 -1.23 -6.69 13.01
C LYS A 19 -2.00 -5.50 12.47
N LEU A 20 -3.23 -5.73 11.98
CA LEU A 20 -4.10 -4.67 11.47
C LEU A 20 -4.48 -3.62 12.53
N ASN A 21 -4.42 -3.96 13.81
CA ASN A 21 -4.81 -3.08 14.91
C ASN A 21 -3.60 -2.48 15.68
N ASP A 22 -2.37 -2.74 15.24
CA ASP A 22 -1.15 -2.18 15.82
C ASP A 22 -0.62 -1.04 14.94
N VAL A 23 -0.91 0.20 15.35
CA VAL A 23 -0.48 1.41 14.63
C VAL A 23 1.04 1.54 14.53
N GLN A 24 1.78 1.11 15.55
CA GLN A 24 3.24 1.21 15.55
C GLN A 24 3.84 0.16 14.61
N ALA A 25 3.26 -1.04 14.57
CA ALA A 25 3.65 -2.07 13.60
C ALA A 25 3.32 -1.65 12.16
N ILE A 26 2.15 -1.06 11.93
CA ILE A 26 1.74 -0.56 10.61
C ILE A 26 2.63 0.61 10.14
N GLU A 27 2.96 1.56 11.01
CA GLU A 27 3.85 2.66 10.64
C GLU A 27 5.22 2.14 10.20
N ARG A 28 5.85 1.26 11.02
CA ARG A 28 7.13 0.62 10.67
C ARG A 28 7.03 -0.19 9.38
N LEU A 29 5.92 -0.92 9.20
CA LEU A 29 5.65 -1.69 7.98
C LEU A 29 5.67 -0.79 6.75
N MET A 30 4.87 0.28 6.75
CA MET A 30 4.69 1.14 5.58
C MET A 30 5.96 1.90 5.24
N VAL A 31 6.71 2.37 6.25
CA VAL A 31 8.03 2.98 6.04
C VAL A 31 9.00 1.98 5.42
N ASN A 32 9.09 0.76 5.95
CA ASN A 32 9.96 -0.27 5.39
C ASN A 32 9.54 -0.69 3.97
N ALA A 33 8.24 -0.71 3.67
CA ALA A 33 7.73 -1.00 2.33
C ALA A 33 8.18 0.07 1.31
N ALA A 34 8.14 1.36 1.70
CA ALA A 34 8.67 2.44 0.87
C ALA A 34 10.18 2.29 0.63
N LEU A 35 10.95 2.00 1.68
CA LEU A 35 12.40 1.80 1.58
C LEU A 35 12.77 0.57 0.73
N GLU A 36 12.03 -0.54 0.87
CA GLU A 36 12.22 -1.76 0.10
C GLU A 36 11.98 -1.53 -1.40
N ALA A 37 11.00 -0.69 -1.75
CA ALA A 37 10.78 -0.26 -3.13
C ALA A 37 11.87 0.70 -3.64
N GLY A 38 12.77 1.18 -2.79
CA GLY A 38 13.81 2.15 -3.13
C GLY A 38 13.32 3.61 -3.11
N ALA A 39 12.19 3.89 -2.46
CA ALA A 39 11.66 5.24 -2.32
C ALA A 39 12.30 6.00 -1.15
N GLU A 40 12.36 7.32 -1.27
CA GLU A 40 12.81 8.22 -0.22
C GLU A 40 11.61 8.76 0.56
N VAL A 41 11.54 8.45 1.86
CA VAL A 41 10.48 8.91 2.77
C VAL A 41 10.69 10.37 3.16
N ARG A 42 9.62 11.17 3.06
CA ARG A 42 9.58 12.58 3.44
C ARG A 42 8.86 12.81 4.76
N GLU A 43 7.65 12.28 4.87
CA GLU A 43 6.79 12.48 6.03
C GLU A 43 5.93 11.23 6.28
N VAL A 44 5.49 11.08 7.52
CA VAL A 44 4.62 9.97 7.93
C VAL A 44 3.52 10.51 8.83
N ALA A 45 2.31 9.97 8.68
CA ALA A 45 1.19 10.27 9.56
C ALA A 45 0.29 9.04 9.73
N PHE A 46 0.05 8.64 10.97
CA PHE A 46 -0.73 7.45 11.31
C PHE A 46 -1.73 7.77 12.43
N HIS A 47 -2.93 7.17 12.33
CA HIS A 47 -3.99 7.33 13.31
C HIS A 47 -4.63 5.98 13.61
N LYS A 48 -4.71 5.65 14.90
CA LYS A 48 -5.46 4.49 15.40
C LYS A 48 -6.86 4.92 15.81
N PHE A 49 -7.87 4.24 15.29
CA PHE A 49 -9.27 4.49 15.63
C PHE A 49 -9.71 3.67 16.85
N ALA A 50 -10.79 4.14 17.47
CA ALA A 50 -11.55 3.38 18.46
C ALA A 50 -12.83 2.80 17.79
N PRO A 51 -13.19 1.53 18.04
CA PRO A 51 -12.51 0.59 18.93
C PRO A 51 -11.24 -0.05 18.34
N GLN A 52 -11.07 -0.03 17.01
CA GLN A 52 -9.93 -0.64 16.32
C GLN A 52 -9.75 -0.08 14.91
N GLY A 53 -8.64 -0.43 14.27
CA GLY A 53 -8.30 -0.03 12.90
C GLY A 53 -7.33 1.14 12.85
N VAL A 54 -6.65 1.28 11.71
CA VAL A 54 -5.57 2.24 11.50
C VAL A 54 -5.70 2.83 10.09
N SER A 55 -5.59 4.16 10.01
CA SER A 55 -5.31 4.87 8.76
C SER A 55 -3.89 5.42 8.80
N GLY A 56 -3.19 5.35 7.68
CA GLY A 56 -1.83 5.85 7.60
C GLY A 56 -1.40 6.26 6.21
N VAL A 57 -0.45 7.19 6.17
CA VAL A 57 0.20 7.65 4.94
C VAL A 57 1.71 7.80 5.18
N VAL A 58 2.47 7.37 4.17
CA VAL A 58 3.90 7.66 4.01
C VAL A 58 4.03 8.51 2.76
N ILE A 59 4.41 9.78 2.94
CA ILE A 59 4.71 10.68 1.84
C ILE A 59 6.13 10.39 1.39
N ILE A 60 6.28 10.11 0.09
CA ILE A 60 7.58 9.96 -0.58
C ILE A 60 7.74 11.09 -1.59
N SER A 61 8.95 11.30 -2.11
CA SER A 61 9.33 12.50 -2.91
C SER A 61 8.20 13.20 -3.70
N GLU A 62 7.52 12.53 -4.63
CA GLU A 62 6.45 13.13 -5.44
C GLU A 62 5.14 12.31 -5.43
N SER A 63 4.97 11.41 -4.45
CA SER A 63 3.85 10.47 -4.40
C SER A 63 3.61 9.93 -2.96
N HIS A 64 3.00 8.76 -2.78
CA HIS A 64 2.62 8.27 -1.44
C HIS A 64 2.39 6.77 -1.38
N LEU A 65 2.47 6.22 -0.17
CA LEU A 65 1.87 4.95 0.20
C LEU A 65 0.79 5.18 1.27
N THR A 66 -0.39 4.59 1.14
CA THR A 66 -1.48 4.69 2.12
C THR A 66 -2.01 3.32 2.54
N ILE A 67 -2.57 3.25 3.75
CA ILE A 67 -3.23 2.06 4.28
C ILE A 67 -4.45 2.46 5.10
N HIS A 68 -5.53 1.69 4.95
CA HIS A 68 -6.70 1.69 5.83
C HIS A 68 -6.99 0.25 6.25
N SER A 69 -6.98 -0.02 7.56
CA SER A 69 -7.20 -1.37 8.10
C SER A 69 -8.54 -1.53 8.82
N PHE A 70 -9.13 -2.71 8.64
CA PHE A 70 -10.38 -3.16 9.27
C PHE A 70 -10.15 -4.53 9.94
N PRO A 71 -9.62 -4.55 11.17
CA PRO A 71 -9.25 -5.78 11.89
C PRO A 71 -10.39 -6.81 12.02
N GLU A 72 -11.63 -6.35 12.23
CA GLU A 72 -12.85 -7.18 12.33
C GLU A 72 -13.13 -8.01 11.07
N HIS A 73 -12.58 -7.59 9.93
CA HIS A 73 -12.78 -8.23 8.64
C HIS A 73 -11.51 -8.88 8.11
N GLY A 74 -10.40 -8.82 8.86
CA GLY A 74 -9.09 -9.24 8.37
C GLY A 74 -8.72 -8.55 7.06
N TYR A 75 -9.09 -7.28 6.92
CA TYR A 75 -9.03 -6.53 5.66
C TYR A 75 -8.15 -5.29 5.77
N ALA A 76 -7.43 -4.98 4.70
CA ALA A 76 -6.82 -3.67 4.49
C ALA A 76 -6.93 -3.26 3.02
N SER A 77 -7.24 -1.99 2.78
CA SER A 77 -6.96 -1.35 1.49
C SER A 77 -5.64 -0.61 1.57
N ILE A 78 -4.85 -0.73 0.50
CA ILE A 78 -3.58 0.00 0.37
C ILE A 78 -3.48 0.63 -1.01
N ASP A 79 -2.80 1.76 -1.04
CA ASP A 79 -2.38 2.40 -2.27
C ASP A 79 -0.85 2.55 -2.25
N VAL A 80 -0.20 2.18 -3.35
CA VAL A 80 1.24 2.39 -3.56
C VAL A 80 1.41 3.19 -4.83
N TYR A 81 1.61 4.49 -4.68
CA TYR A 81 1.85 5.42 -5.77
C TYR A 81 3.31 5.83 -5.80
N THR A 82 3.97 5.63 -6.95
CA THR A 82 5.38 5.98 -7.18
C THR A 82 5.52 6.76 -8.48
N CYS A 83 6.49 7.68 -8.54
CA CYS A 83 6.81 8.46 -9.74
C CYS A 83 8.02 7.87 -10.47
N GLY A 84 8.03 8.03 -11.80
CA GLY A 84 9.09 7.51 -12.67
C GLY A 84 8.99 6.01 -12.96
N ASP A 85 9.99 5.49 -13.67
CA ASP A 85 10.12 4.09 -14.10
C ASP A 85 11.03 3.25 -13.19
N ARG A 86 11.81 3.90 -12.32
CA ARG A 86 12.85 3.24 -11.51
C ARG A 86 12.30 2.46 -10.32
N ILE A 87 11.19 2.92 -9.75
CA ILE A 87 10.57 2.35 -8.56
C ILE A 87 9.41 1.47 -9.00
N ASP A 88 9.41 0.20 -8.60
CA ASP A 88 8.28 -0.69 -8.84
C ASP A 88 7.34 -0.70 -7.63
N PRO A 89 6.13 -0.11 -7.72
CA PRO A 89 5.18 -0.09 -6.60
C PRO A 89 4.72 -1.49 -6.18
N ASN A 90 4.84 -2.49 -7.04
CA ASN A 90 4.50 -3.88 -6.70
C ASN A 90 5.43 -4.45 -5.61
N VAL A 91 6.67 -3.95 -5.48
CA VAL A 91 7.61 -4.37 -4.42
C VAL A 91 7.06 -4.01 -3.04
N ALA A 92 6.64 -2.76 -2.84
CA ALA A 92 6.03 -2.31 -1.59
C ALA A 92 4.69 -3.03 -1.33
N CYS A 93 3.85 -3.18 -2.36
CA CYS A 93 2.58 -3.91 -2.25
C CYS A 93 2.78 -5.36 -1.78
N ASP A 94 3.73 -6.09 -2.37
CA ASP A 94 4.06 -7.46 -2.00
C ASP A 94 4.67 -7.54 -0.58
N TYR A 95 5.51 -6.57 -0.20
CA TYR A 95 6.08 -6.47 1.14
C TYR A 95 4.98 -6.31 2.21
N ILE A 96 4.04 -5.38 1.98
CA ILE A 96 2.90 -5.14 2.86
C ILE A 96 2.02 -6.39 2.97
N THR A 97 1.70 -7.00 1.82
CA THR A 97 0.89 -8.22 1.72
C THR A 97 1.47 -9.36 2.58
N ARG A 98 2.78 -9.62 2.46
CA ARG A 98 3.46 -10.67 3.24
C ARG A 98 3.45 -10.38 4.73
N PHE A 99 3.76 -9.14 5.12
CA PHE A 99 3.82 -8.78 6.54
C PHE A 99 2.46 -8.91 7.21
N LEU A 100 1.39 -8.41 6.58
CA LEU A 100 0.03 -8.49 7.12
C LEU A 100 -0.52 -9.93 7.14
N GLY A 101 0.16 -10.87 6.47
CA GLY A 101 -0.24 -12.27 6.40
C GLY A 101 -1.53 -12.46 5.60
N ALA A 102 -1.79 -11.57 4.63
CA ALA A 102 -2.96 -11.64 3.76
C ALA A 102 -3.00 -12.99 3.03
N LYS A 103 -4.20 -13.53 2.83
CA LYS A 103 -4.47 -14.78 2.12
C LYS A 103 -4.91 -14.57 0.68
N ARG A 104 -5.44 -13.38 0.38
CA ARG A 104 -5.81 -12.98 -0.98
C ARG A 104 -5.46 -11.52 -1.19
N LEU A 105 -4.86 -11.26 -2.34
CA LEU A 105 -4.54 -9.93 -2.84
C LEU A 105 -5.29 -9.71 -4.17
N GLU A 106 -6.03 -8.63 -4.27
CA GLU A 106 -6.64 -8.15 -5.51
C GLU A 106 -6.08 -6.76 -5.79
N SER A 107 -5.57 -6.50 -7.00
CA SER A 107 -4.95 -5.22 -7.29
C SER A 107 -5.13 -4.79 -8.73
N ILE A 108 -5.22 -3.48 -8.95
CA ILE A 108 -5.08 -2.86 -10.27
C ILE A 108 -3.87 -1.94 -10.29
N GLU A 109 -3.31 -1.73 -11.47
CA GLU A 109 -2.27 -0.72 -11.67
C GLU A 109 -2.79 0.36 -12.61
N VAL A 110 -2.76 1.60 -12.14
CA VAL A 110 -3.23 2.78 -12.87
C VAL A 110 -2.02 3.64 -13.26
N PRO A 111 -1.69 3.75 -14.55
CA PRO A 111 -0.71 4.70 -15.03
C PRO A 111 -1.17 6.14 -14.74
N ARG A 112 -0.27 6.98 -14.25
CA ARG A 112 -0.53 8.38 -13.86
C ARG A 112 0.27 9.30 -14.77
N GLY A 113 -0.34 10.41 -15.18
CA GLY A 113 0.33 11.47 -15.94
C GLY A 113 0.82 11.10 -17.34
N VAL A 114 0.25 10.06 -17.96
CA VAL A 114 0.60 9.61 -19.33
C VAL A 114 -0.53 9.78 -20.36
N GLY A 115 -1.63 10.46 -19.99
CA GLY A 115 -2.80 10.67 -20.84
C GLY A 115 -4.13 10.45 -20.11
N PRO A 116 -5.22 10.13 -20.83
CA PRO A 116 -6.49 9.73 -20.24
C PRO A 116 -6.31 8.54 -19.29
N ILE A 117 -7.14 8.48 -18.24
CA ILE A 117 -7.12 7.37 -17.29
C ILE A 117 -7.45 6.07 -18.03
N GLN A 118 -6.56 5.08 -17.89
CA GLN A 118 -6.76 3.72 -18.37
C GLN A 118 -6.76 2.78 -17.17
N LEU A 119 -7.76 1.91 -17.09
CA LEU A 119 -7.85 0.88 -16.06
C LEU A 119 -7.31 -0.43 -16.62
N SER A 120 -6.42 -1.09 -15.87
CA SER A 120 -5.99 -2.45 -16.16
C SER A 120 -7.02 -3.46 -15.67
N GLU A 121 -6.94 -4.70 -16.15
CA GLU A 121 -7.64 -5.82 -15.54
C GLU A 121 -7.19 -6.02 -14.09
N VAL A 122 -8.12 -6.50 -13.25
CA VAL A 122 -7.84 -6.82 -11.85
C VAL A 122 -6.95 -8.06 -11.79
N ARG A 123 -5.83 -7.95 -11.08
CA ARG A 123 -4.95 -9.09 -10.78
C ARG A 123 -5.33 -9.67 -9.43
N THR A 124 -5.76 -10.93 -9.40
CA THR A 124 -6.07 -11.66 -8.16
C THR A 124 -5.01 -12.72 -7.89
N ARG A 125 -4.45 -12.73 -6.67
CA ARG A 125 -3.45 -13.70 -6.21
C ARG A 125 -3.86 -14.31 -4.88
N ALA A 126 -3.93 -15.64 -4.82
CA ALA A 126 -3.95 -16.36 -3.54
C ALA A 126 -2.51 -16.38 -2.99
N ILE A 127 -2.36 -16.07 -1.70
CA ILE A 127 -1.06 -15.98 -1.05
C ILE A 127 -0.91 -17.21 -0.15
N SER A 128 0.01 -18.10 -0.53
CA SER A 128 0.35 -19.34 0.19
C SER A 128 1.26 -19.08 1.38
#